data_AF-A0A812YG44-F1
#
_entry.id   AF-A0A812YG44-F1
#
_cell.length_a   1.000
_cell.length_b   1.000
_cell.length_c   1.000
_cell.angle_alpha   90.00
_cell.angle_beta   90.00
_cell.angle_gamma   90.00
#
_symmetry.space_group_name_H-M   'P 1'
#
loop_
_entity.id
_entity.type
_entity.pdbx_description
1 polymer ?
#
loop_
_entity_poly.entity_id
_entity_poly.type
_entity_poly.pdbx_seq_one_letter_code
_entity_poly.pdbx_strand_id
1 'polypeptide(L)'
;MGNNKEEERLEIVMLLLERKCSATEADCFGRSALHYAVQKGDMRVVTLLQRTVDQANEEAKRAEARRVQEFLSSADAARAEQAAAEAARAAARAAELRAAEEALAAARAAEDRRNVKAAEAAEAAAKMQEERLKREAAEAAEAVARVGEERKKREAVEAAMQAARNEEERKKREIAAALEASVKVEAERRKKEAAAAAEEAAREQRKAAEAAEAAARTEEERRKKEAAESAEAAAKIEEERRQQESQLVAELSLRVDSERKIREAAEAEEAAAREKRETAEAAEAAARAEEERQKKEAAKAAEAAARAAEERKQRDVHMAEEFSLRVEREQRRQEAAEAAEAAAREQRKAAEAAEAAAMTEEERRKKEAAEAAEAAARIEEERRQREVESAADFSLRVEQERHRREAAQAAEAAAMREAEIKNREAAEAAAICYEERMKRTTDEAAVAVVAEERRLLI
;
A
#
# COMPACT_ATOMS: atom_id res chain seq x y z
N MET A 1 5.67 -36.30 -78.74
CA MET A 1 5.15 -34.92 -78.84
C MET A 1 4.33 -34.55 -77.59
N GLY A 2 4.90 -34.63 -76.38
CA GLY A 2 4.17 -34.43 -75.11
C GLY A 2 4.44 -33.10 -74.39
N ASN A 3 5.53 -32.40 -74.69
CA ASN A 3 6.07 -31.37 -73.80
C ASN A 3 5.33 -30.01 -73.85
N ASN A 4 4.65 -29.67 -74.95
CA ASN A 4 4.01 -28.35 -75.08
C ASN A 4 2.85 -28.13 -74.09
N LYS A 5 2.18 -29.18 -73.63
CA LYS A 5 1.01 -29.05 -72.72
C LYS A 5 1.42 -28.76 -71.27
N GLU A 6 2.59 -29.19 -70.84
CA GLU A 6 3.10 -28.93 -69.48
C GLU A 6 3.63 -27.49 -69.37
N GLU A 7 4.26 -26.99 -70.44
CA GLU A 7 4.74 -25.61 -70.53
C GLU A 7 3.59 -24.59 -70.54
N GLU A 8 2.53 -24.86 -71.32
CA GLU A 8 1.33 -24.02 -71.36
C GLU A 8 0.63 -23.94 -69.99
N ARG A 9 0.59 -25.05 -69.23
CA ARG A 9 0.03 -25.05 -67.86
C ARG A 9 0.87 -24.24 -66.89
N LEU A 10 2.20 -24.34 -66.99
CA LEU A 10 3.11 -23.57 -66.15
C LEU A 10 2.95 -22.06 -66.40
N GLU A 11 2.84 -21.65 -67.67
CA GLU A 11 2.59 -20.25 -68.05
C GLU A 11 1.27 -19.72 -67.51
N ILE A 12 0.19 -20.51 -67.60
CA ILE A 12 -1.11 -20.13 -67.04
C ILE A 12 -1.02 -19.98 -65.51
N VAL A 13 -0.35 -20.89 -64.81
CA VAL A 13 -0.19 -20.80 -63.34
C VAL A 13 0.66 -19.57 -62.97
N MET A 14 1.72 -19.27 -63.70
CA MET A 14 2.52 -18.07 -63.48
C MET A 14 1.68 -16.80 -63.65
N LEU A 15 0.89 -16.70 -64.73
CA LEU A 15 0.01 -15.55 -64.98
C LEU A 15 -1.04 -15.37 -63.86
N LEU A 16 -1.59 -16.46 -63.34
CA LEU A 16 -2.55 -16.43 -62.23
C LEU A 16 -1.90 -15.94 -60.92
N LEU A 17 -0.67 -16.38 -60.62
CA LEU A 17 0.07 -15.92 -59.45
C LEU A 17 0.49 -14.44 -59.59
N GLU A 18 0.86 -13.99 -60.79
CA GLU A 18 1.12 -12.56 -61.07
C GLU A 18 -0.14 -11.70 -60.86
N ARG A 19 -1.32 -12.25 -61.15
CA ARG A 19 -2.62 -11.62 -60.87
C ARG A 19 -3.03 -11.69 -59.39
N LYS A 20 -2.15 -12.15 -58.49
CA LYS A 20 -2.36 -12.32 -57.05
C LYS A 20 -3.45 -13.34 -56.70
N CYS A 21 -3.66 -14.36 -57.52
CA CYS A 21 -4.48 -15.50 -57.10
C CYS A 21 -3.82 -16.20 -55.91
N SER A 22 -4.61 -16.52 -54.89
CA SER A 22 -4.12 -17.17 -53.67
C SER A 22 -3.75 -18.63 -53.97
N ALA A 23 -2.46 -18.96 -53.85
CA ALA A 23 -1.97 -20.34 -53.98
C ALA A 23 -2.44 -21.25 -52.82
N THR A 24 -2.85 -20.65 -51.71
CA THR A 24 -3.28 -21.34 -50.48
C THR A 24 -4.79 -21.50 -50.37
N GLU A 25 -5.57 -20.90 -51.28
CA GLU A 25 -7.02 -21.09 -51.27
C GLU A 25 -7.36 -22.56 -51.45
N ALA A 26 -8.17 -23.07 -50.53
CA ALA A 26 -8.66 -24.42 -50.54
C ALA A 26 -10.07 -24.44 -51.13
N ASP A 27 -10.36 -25.48 -51.92
CA ASP A 27 -11.72 -25.75 -52.38
C ASP A 27 -12.61 -26.31 -51.25
N CYS A 28 -13.85 -26.68 -51.59
CA CYS A 28 -14.80 -27.28 -50.66
C CYS A 28 -14.34 -28.63 -50.06
N PHE A 29 -13.28 -29.23 -50.61
CA PHE A 29 -12.68 -30.46 -50.11
C PHE A 29 -11.40 -30.21 -49.30
N GLY A 30 -11.05 -28.95 -49.03
CA GLY A 30 -9.82 -28.58 -48.32
C GLY A 30 -8.56 -28.72 -49.18
N ARG A 31 -8.68 -28.89 -50.50
CA ARG A 31 -7.54 -29.09 -51.41
C ARG A 31 -7.13 -27.76 -52.03
N SER A 32 -5.88 -27.41 -51.83
CA SER A 32 -5.25 -26.25 -52.49
C SER A 32 -4.70 -26.61 -53.87
N ALA A 33 -4.31 -25.59 -54.65
CA ALA A 33 -3.63 -25.79 -55.94
C ALA A 33 -2.40 -26.71 -55.84
N LEU A 34 -1.69 -26.68 -54.70
CA LEU A 34 -0.54 -27.54 -54.42
C LEU A 34 -0.92 -29.03 -54.35
N HIS A 35 -2.06 -29.37 -53.73
CA HIS A 35 -2.54 -30.76 -53.63
C HIS A 35 -2.79 -31.36 -55.01
N TYR A 36 -3.39 -30.57 -55.91
CA TYR A 36 -3.67 -30.99 -57.28
C TYR A 36 -2.39 -31.12 -58.12
N ALA A 37 -1.42 -30.21 -57.93
CA ALA A 37 -0.11 -30.30 -58.60
C ALA A 37 0.68 -31.55 -58.19
N VAL A 38 0.68 -31.89 -56.90
CA VAL A 38 1.32 -33.11 -56.38
C VAL A 38 0.59 -34.37 -56.87
N GLN A 39 -0.74 -34.39 -56.84
CA GLN A 39 -1.53 -35.52 -57.35
C GLN A 39 -1.28 -35.81 -58.83
N LYS A 40 -0.97 -34.76 -59.62
CA LYS A 40 -0.64 -34.87 -61.05
C LYS A 40 0.84 -35.17 -61.31
N GLY A 41 1.72 -35.09 -60.30
CA GLY A 41 3.16 -35.31 -60.43
C GLY A 41 3.93 -34.15 -61.06
N ASP A 42 3.34 -32.95 -61.12
CA ASP A 42 3.86 -31.83 -61.89
C ASP A 42 4.87 -31.00 -61.06
N MET A 43 6.08 -31.52 -60.90
CA MET A 43 7.07 -31.01 -59.94
C MET A 43 7.49 -29.54 -60.16
N ARG A 44 7.43 -29.06 -61.40
CA ARG A 44 7.75 -27.65 -61.73
C ARG A 44 6.71 -26.71 -61.13
N VAL A 45 5.42 -27.07 -61.23
CA VAL A 45 4.30 -26.33 -60.66
C VAL A 45 4.31 -26.42 -59.14
N VAL A 46 4.63 -27.58 -58.57
CA VAL A 46 4.79 -27.78 -57.12
C VAL A 46 5.86 -26.84 -56.54
N THR A 47 7.03 -26.77 -57.19
CA THR A 47 8.15 -25.92 -56.73
C THR A 47 7.79 -24.43 -56.80
N LEU A 48 7.09 -24.02 -57.87
CA LEU A 48 6.63 -22.65 -58.05
C LEU A 48 5.62 -22.26 -56.97
N LEU A 49 4.58 -23.07 -56.77
CA LEU A 49 3.53 -22.84 -55.77
C LEU A 49 4.11 -22.83 -54.34
N GLN A 50 4.95 -23.80 -53.99
CA GLN A 50 5.58 -23.87 -52.68
C GLN A 50 6.37 -22.59 -52.38
N ARG A 51 7.18 -22.12 -53.34
CA ARG A 51 7.95 -20.89 -53.18
C ARG A 51 7.07 -19.66 -52.94
N THR A 52 5.93 -19.57 -53.63
CA THR A 52 4.98 -18.46 -53.43
C THR A 52 4.28 -18.53 -52.08
N VAL A 53 3.94 -19.74 -51.60
CA VAL A 53 3.36 -19.93 -50.27
C VAL A 53 4.36 -19.57 -49.17
N ASP A 54 5.62 -19.98 -49.31
CA ASP A 54 6.68 -19.65 -48.34
C ASP A 54 6.93 -18.13 -48.30
N GLN A 55 6.95 -17.46 -49.46
CA GLN A 55 7.06 -16.00 -49.55
C GLN A 55 5.88 -15.29 -48.87
N ALA A 56 4.65 -15.74 -49.13
CA ALA A 56 3.46 -15.17 -48.50
C ALA A 56 3.46 -15.35 -46.97
N ASN A 57 3.92 -16.50 -46.47
CA ASN A 57 4.05 -16.76 -45.03
C ASN A 57 5.10 -15.85 -44.38
N GLU A 58 6.25 -15.64 -45.02
CA GLU A 58 7.28 -14.74 -44.49
C GLU A 58 6.86 -13.27 -44.54
N GLU A 59 6.11 -12.86 -45.57
CA GLU A 59 5.50 -11.52 -45.62
C GLU A 59 4.45 -11.33 -44.53
N ALA A 60 3.61 -12.34 -44.26
CA ALA A 60 2.64 -12.31 -43.18
C ALA A 60 3.31 -12.17 -41.81
N LYS A 61 4.35 -12.97 -41.53
CA LYS A 61 5.15 -12.85 -40.30
C LYS A 61 5.79 -11.48 -40.16
N ARG A 62 6.33 -10.92 -41.24
CA ARG A 62 6.92 -9.56 -41.24
C ARG A 62 5.86 -8.49 -41.00
N ALA A 63 4.67 -8.63 -41.58
CA ALA A 63 3.56 -7.71 -41.36
C ALA A 63 3.06 -7.76 -39.91
N GLU A 64 2.97 -8.95 -39.33
CA GLU A 64 2.64 -9.14 -37.91
C GLU A 64 3.72 -8.54 -37.00
N ALA A 65 5.01 -8.80 -37.27
CA ALA A 65 6.11 -8.19 -36.55
C ALA A 65 6.10 -6.65 -36.61
N ARG A 66 5.77 -6.07 -37.77
CA ARG A 66 5.58 -4.61 -37.92
C ARG A 66 4.42 -4.10 -37.07
N ARG A 67 3.28 -4.79 -37.06
CA ARG A 67 2.14 -4.40 -36.22
C ARG A 67 2.48 -4.44 -34.74
N VAL A 68 3.20 -5.48 -34.30
CA VAL A 68 3.68 -5.58 -32.92
C VAL A 68 4.65 -4.44 -32.61
N GLN A 69 5.57 -4.13 -33.52
CA GLN A 69 6.52 -3.04 -33.35
C GLN A 69 5.84 -1.66 -33.30
N GLU A 70 4.83 -1.41 -34.14
CA GLU A 70 4.02 -0.19 -34.13
C GLU A 70 3.23 -0.07 -32.82
N PHE A 71 2.63 -1.16 -32.35
CA PHE A 71 1.92 -1.20 -31.07
C PHE A 71 2.84 -0.89 -29.89
N LEU A 72 4.03 -1.51 -29.83
CA LEU A 72 5.02 -1.24 -28.79
C LEU A 72 5.50 0.22 -28.83
N SER A 73 5.79 0.74 -30.03
CA SER A 73 6.22 2.13 -30.20
C SER A 73 5.12 3.12 -29.76
N SER A 74 3.86 2.82 -30.09
CA SER A 74 2.71 3.62 -29.63
C SER A 74 2.51 3.54 -28.12
N ALA A 75 2.71 2.36 -27.51
CA ALA A 75 2.61 2.18 -26.07
C ALA A 75 3.72 2.94 -25.33
N ASP A 76 4.94 2.92 -25.85
CA ASP A 76 6.06 3.66 -25.27
C ASP A 76 5.88 5.17 -25.43
N ALA A 77 5.33 5.65 -26.56
CA ALA A 77 4.95 7.05 -26.73
C ALA A 77 3.89 7.49 -25.71
N ALA A 78 2.84 6.67 -25.51
CA ALA A 78 1.81 6.96 -24.51
C ALA A 78 2.36 6.97 -23.07
N ARG A 79 3.28 6.04 -22.74
CA ARG A 79 3.97 6.03 -21.45
C ARG A 79 4.84 7.27 -21.26
N ALA A 80 5.55 7.71 -22.30
CA ALA A 80 6.35 8.94 -22.25
C ALA A 80 5.49 10.19 -22.04
N GLU A 81 4.32 10.26 -22.71
CA GLU A 81 3.36 11.35 -22.53
C GLU A 81 2.79 11.37 -21.10
N GLN A 82 2.41 10.20 -20.57
CA GLN A 82 1.93 10.08 -19.19
C GLN A 82 3.01 10.50 -18.18
N ALA A 83 4.26 10.04 -18.37
CA ALA A 83 5.38 10.42 -17.51
C ALA A 83 5.64 11.94 -17.54
N ALA A 84 5.55 12.57 -18.72
CA ALA A 84 5.68 14.01 -18.86
C ALA A 84 4.54 14.77 -18.14
N ALA A 85 3.30 14.29 -18.25
CA ALA A 85 2.15 14.87 -17.55
C ALA A 85 2.27 14.74 -16.02
N GLU A 86 2.75 13.60 -15.52
CA GLU A 86 3.01 13.40 -14.09
C GLU A 86 4.14 14.29 -13.58
N ALA A 87 5.23 14.44 -14.36
CA ALA A 87 6.32 15.36 -14.03
C ALA A 87 5.85 16.82 -13.97
N ALA A 88 5.00 17.25 -14.92
CA ALA A 88 4.41 18.59 -14.91
C ALA A 88 3.53 18.83 -13.68
N ARG A 89 2.71 17.85 -13.29
CA ARG A 89 1.90 17.91 -12.06
C ARG A 89 2.76 17.97 -10.80
N ALA A 90 3.86 17.22 -10.76
CA ALA A 90 4.80 17.25 -9.65
C ALA A 90 5.50 18.62 -9.54
N ALA A 91 5.90 19.21 -10.66
CA ALA A 91 6.48 20.55 -10.71
C ALA A 91 5.50 21.63 -10.24
N ALA A 92 4.22 21.55 -10.63
CA ALA A 92 3.18 22.46 -10.17
C ALA A 92 2.98 22.38 -8.64
N ARG A 93 2.88 21.17 -8.08
CA ARG A 93 2.79 20.98 -6.62
C ARG A 93 4.01 21.52 -5.88
N ALA A 94 5.21 21.33 -6.44
CA ALA A 94 6.44 21.89 -5.86
C ALA A 94 6.44 23.43 -5.86
N ALA A 95 5.89 24.06 -6.91
CA ALA A 95 5.74 25.51 -6.97
C ALA A 95 4.71 26.03 -5.94
N GLU A 96 3.59 25.34 -5.78
CA GLU A 96 2.57 25.67 -4.76
C GLU A 96 3.14 25.57 -3.34
N LEU A 97 3.92 24.52 -3.03
CA LEU A 97 4.57 24.37 -1.73
C LEU A 97 5.58 25.49 -1.46
N ARG A 98 6.39 25.88 -2.45
CA ARG A 98 7.31 27.02 -2.30
C ARG A 98 6.57 28.32 -2.05
N ALA A 99 5.48 28.58 -2.78
CA ALA A 99 4.65 29.77 -2.55
C ALA A 99 4.03 29.77 -1.15
N ALA A 100 3.60 28.61 -0.64
CA ALA A 100 3.08 28.47 0.71
C ALA A 100 4.15 28.71 1.79
N GLU A 101 5.37 28.21 1.58
CA GLU A 101 6.51 28.44 2.47
C GLU A 101 6.90 29.92 2.52
N GLU A 102 6.95 30.60 1.37
CA GLU A 102 7.20 32.03 1.28
C GLU A 102 6.11 32.85 1.98
N ALA A 103 4.83 32.49 1.80
CA ALA A 103 3.72 33.13 2.48
C ALA A 103 3.79 32.96 4.00
N LEU A 104 4.16 31.76 4.48
CA LEU A 104 4.33 31.49 5.90
C LEU A 104 5.52 32.25 6.49
N ALA A 105 6.64 32.35 5.76
CA ALA A 105 7.78 33.18 6.15
C ALA A 105 7.40 34.67 6.23
N ALA A 106 6.64 35.18 5.26
CA ALA A 106 6.13 36.54 5.28
C ALA A 106 5.17 36.81 6.45
N ALA A 107 4.31 35.85 6.78
CA ALA A 107 3.40 35.95 7.93
C ALA A 107 4.16 36.03 9.26
N ARG A 108 5.17 35.17 9.45
CA ARG A 108 6.05 35.21 10.63
C ARG A 108 6.80 36.54 10.74
N ALA A 109 7.36 37.03 9.65
CA ALA A 109 8.04 38.33 9.64
C ALA A 109 7.07 39.50 9.97
N ALA A 110 5.81 39.41 9.57
CA ALA A 110 4.78 40.39 9.94
C ALA A 110 4.41 40.31 11.43
N GLU A 111 4.34 39.11 11.99
CA GLU A 111 4.12 38.89 13.43
C GLU A 111 5.29 39.43 14.26
N ASP A 112 6.53 39.13 13.88
CA ASP A 112 7.73 39.66 14.55
C ASP A 112 7.73 41.19 14.55
N ARG A 113 7.38 41.83 13.42
CA ARG A 113 7.23 43.30 13.35
C ARG A 113 6.13 43.83 14.28
N ARG A 114 5.02 43.10 14.47
CA ARG A 114 3.97 43.48 15.43
C ARG A 114 4.47 43.36 16.86
N ASN A 115 5.20 42.28 17.17
CA ASN A 115 5.77 42.05 18.50
C ASN A 115 6.80 43.11 18.86
N VAL A 116 7.67 43.51 17.92
CA VAL A 116 8.62 44.63 18.12
C VAL A 116 7.88 45.93 18.39
N LYS A 117 6.87 46.29 17.57
CA LYS A 117 6.07 47.50 17.80
C LYS A 117 5.32 47.47 19.13
N ALA A 118 4.79 46.31 19.53
CA ALA A 118 4.12 46.15 20.81
C ALA A 118 5.11 46.31 21.98
N ALA A 119 6.33 45.79 21.86
CA ALA A 119 7.38 45.96 22.85
C ALA A 119 7.83 47.42 22.95
N GLU A 120 8.05 48.12 21.83
CA GLU A 120 8.36 49.55 21.80
C GLU A 120 7.25 50.39 22.45
N ALA A 121 5.98 50.08 22.16
CA ALA A 121 4.84 50.75 22.77
C ALA A 121 4.76 50.49 24.29
N ALA A 122 5.07 49.27 24.73
CA ALA A 122 5.12 48.92 26.15
C ALA A 122 6.26 49.65 26.88
N GLU A 123 7.44 49.77 26.26
CA GLU A 123 8.56 50.53 26.80
C GLU A 123 8.22 52.02 26.91
N ALA A 124 7.59 52.60 25.89
CA ALA A 124 7.13 54.00 25.91
C ALA A 124 6.09 54.23 27.02
N ALA A 125 5.13 53.31 27.21
CA ALA A 125 4.16 53.36 28.29
C ALA A 125 4.84 53.27 29.67
N ALA A 126 5.84 52.40 29.83
CA ALA A 126 6.60 52.28 31.07
C ALA A 126 7.36 53.57 31.41
N LYS A 127 8.01 54.21 30.42
CA LYS A 127 8.69 55.50 30.60
C LYS A 127 7.71 56.61 31.03
N MET A 128 6.52 56.67 30.41
CA MET A 128 5.49 57.64 30.81
C MET A 128 4.99 57.40 32.24
N GLN A 129 4.84 56.15 32.65
CA GLN A 129 4.47 55.81 34.03
C GLN A 129 5.57 56.22 35.03
N GLU A 130 6.84 55.97 34.70
CA GLU A 130 7.97 56.40 35.52
C GLU A 130 8.03 57.92 35.66
N GLU A 131 7.84 58.67 34.57
CA GLU A 131 7.76 60.13 34.62
C GLU A 131 6.57 60.63 35.44
N ARG A 132 5.41 59.98 35.32
CA ARG A 132 4.22 60.32 36.12
C ARG A 132 4.50 60.11 37.61
N LEU A 133 5.09 58.97 37.98
CA LEU A 133 5.47 58.69 39.38
C LEU A 133 6.51 59.69 39.90
N LYS A 134 7.48 60.12 39.07
CA LYS A 134 8.43 61.18 39.45
C LYS A 134 7.72 62.52 39.69
N ARG A 135 6.74 62.88 38.87
CA ARG A 135 5.94 64.11 39.05
C ARG A 135 5.07 64.04 40.30
N GLU A 136 4.37 62.93 40.52
CA GLU A 136 3.56 62.70 41.72
C GLU A 136 4.41 62.74 42.98
N ALA A 137 5.61 62.15 42.97
CA ALA A 137 6.55 62.22 44.09
C ALA A 137 7.07 63.65 44.35
N ALA A 138 7.34 64.43 43.29
CA ALA A 138 7.76 65.82 43.41
C ALA A 138 6.63 66.71 43.97
N GLU A 139 5.39 66.53 43.49
CA GLU A 139 4.21 67.23 43.99
C GLU A 139 3.94 66.89 45.46
N ALA A 140 4.05 65.60 45.84
CA ALA A 140 3.94 65.18 47.23
C ALA A 140 5.02 65.81 48.13
N ALA A 141 6.27 65.91 47.64
CA ALA A 141 7.34 66.57 48.38
C ALA A 141 7.09 68.08 48.55
N GLU A 142 6.58 68.75 47.52
CA GLU A 142 6.21 70.17 47.61
C GLU A 142 5.04 70.39 48.59
N ALA A 143 4.02 69.52 48.55
CA ALA A 143 2.91 69.58 49.51
C ALA A 143 3.40 69.43 50.96
N VAL A 144 4.32 68.50 51.22
CA VAL A 144 4.93 68.33 52.56
C VAL A 144 5.74 69.58 52.96
N ALA A 145 6.49 70.18 52.03
CA ALA A 145 7.23 71.41 52.30
C ALA A 145 6.30 72.58 52.68
N ARG A 146 5.19 72.77 51.95
CA ARG A 146 4.17 73.79 52.26
C ARG A 146 3.55 73.58 53.64
N VAL A 147 3.20 72.34 54.00
CA VAL A 147 2.69 72.01 55.35
C VAL A 147 3.74 72.31 56.43
N GLY A 148 5.02 72.03 56.15
CA GLY A 148 6.13 72.39 57.05
C GLY A 148 6.28 73.90 57.27
N GLU A 149 6.12 74.70 56.21
CA GLU A 149 6.14 76.17 56.31
C GLU A 149 4.92 76.72 57.05
N GLU A 150 3.72 76.19 56.78
CA GLU A 150 2.51 76.57 57.51
C GLU A 150 2.63 76.24 59.00
N ARG A 151 3.20 75.08 59.34
CA ARG A 151 3.46 74.71 60.74
C ARG A 151 4.42 75.69 61.41
N LYS A 152 5.52 76.08 60.75
CA LYS A 152 6.46 77.10 61.27
C LYS A 152 5.79 78.46 61.46
N LYS A 153 4.92 78.88 60.54
CA LYS A 153 4.12 80.12 60.68
C LYS A 153 3.17 80.03 61.87
N ARG A 154 2.49 78.90 62.06
CA ARG A 154 1.61 78.66 63.23
C ARG A 154 2.40 78.69 64.54
N GLU A 155 3.54 78.01 64.61
CA GLU A 155 4.43 78.01 65.78
C GLU A 155 4.97 79.43 66.08
N ALA A 156 5.32 80.22 65.05
CA ALA A 156 5.73 81.62 65.23
C ALA A 156 4.60 82.53 65.74
N VAL A 157 3.37 82.34 65.24
CA VAL A 157 2.19 83.07 65.71
C VAL A 157 1.86 82.70 67.16
N GLU A 158 1.98 81.42 67.52
CA GLU A 158 1.77 80.95 68.90
C GLU A 158 2.84 81.49 69.86
N ALA A 159 4.10 81.50 69.45
CA ALA A 159 5.20 82.12 70.20
C ALA A 159 4.99 83.63 70.38
N ALA A 160 4.50 84.33 69.35
CA ALA A 160 4.16 85.76 69.44
C ALA A 160 2.99 86.00 70.41
N MET A 161 1.97 85.14 70.41
CA MET A 161 0.87 85.22 71.38
C MET A 161 1.34 84.97 72.82
N GLN A 162 2.28 84.04 73.04
CA GLN A 162 2.88 83.81 74.36
C GLN A 162 3.73 85.00 74.82
N ALA A 163 4.53 85.60 73.92
CA ALA A 163 5.28 86.80 74.22
C ALA A 163 4.37 87.98 74.61
N ALA A 164 3.26 88.17 73.88
CA ALA A 164 2.26 89.18 74.20
C ALA A 164 1.60 88.95 75.57
N ARG A 165 1.27 87.69 75.92
CA ARG A 165 0.76 87.35 77.26
C ARG A 165 1.78 87.65 78.35
N ASN A 166 3.06 87.33 78.14
CA ASN A 166 4.13 87.63 79.10
C ASN A 166 4.35 89.14 79.27
N GLU A 167 4.19 89.93 78.20
CA GLU A 167 4.26 91.39 78.27
C GLU A 167 3.06 91.99 79.01
N GLU A 168 1.87 91.44 78.81
CA GLU A 168 0.66 91.81 79.56
C GLU A 168 0.82 91.47 81.05
N GLU A 169 1.39 90.31 81.38
CA GLU A 169 1.71 89.95 82.76
C GLU A 169 2.79 90.87 83.37
N ARG A 170 3.79 91.30 82.59
CA ARG A 170 4.78 92.28 83.03
C ARG A 170 4.13 93.64 83.33
N LYS A 171 3.21 94.11 82.49
CA LYS A 171 2.43 95.34 82.73
C LYS A 171 1.53 95.22 83.96
N LYS A 172 0.93 94.05 84.19
CA LYS A 172 0.19 93.76 85.44
C LYS A 172 1.11 93.76 86.67
N ARG A 173 2.36 93.29 86.55
CA ARG A 173 3.37 93.36 87.62
C ARG A 173 3.92 94.77 87.85
N GLU A 174 4.06 95.60 86.82
CA GLU A 174 4.43 97.02 86.95
C GLU A 174 3.31 97.84 87.61
N ILE A 175 2.03 97.56 87.30
CA ILE A 175 0.88 98.17 87.97
C ILE A 175 0.73 97.67 89.41
N ALA A 176 1.06 96.40 89.69
CA ALA A 176 1.09 95.86 91.05
C ALA A 176 2.25 96.44 91.88
N ALA A 177 3.42 96.70 91.28
CA ALA A 177 4.56 97.32 91.95
C ALA A 177 4.38 98.84 92.19
N ALA A 178 3.61 99.53 91.33
CA ALA A 178 3.29 100.96 91.51
C ALA A 178 2.23 101.21 92.60
N LEU A 179 1.44 100.20 92.98
CA LEU A 179 0.40 100.32 94.00
C LEU A 179 0.83 99.89 95.41
N GLU A 180 2.05 99.38 95.60
CA GLU A 180 2.58 98.95 96.91
C GLU A 180 3.59 99.93 97.54
N ALA A 181 3.83 101.10 96.93
CA ALA A 181 4.85 102.07 97.38
C ALA A 181 4.34 103.50 97.70
N SER A 182 3.03 103.76 97.76
CA SER A 182 2.53 105.12 98.03
C SER A 182 1.31 105.20 98.95
N VAL A 183 1.39 104.51 100.09
CA VAL A 183 0.66 104.86 101.33
C VAL A 183 1.68 105.07 102.45
N LYS A 184 2.27 106.27 102.51
CA LYS A 184 2.52 107.08 103.72
C LYS A 184 3.40 108.29 103.39
N VAL A 185 2.96 109.43 103.94
CA VAL A 185 3.63 110.74 104.06
C VAL A 185 3.40 111.70 102.88
N GLU A 186 2.25 112.38 102.89
CA GLU A 186 2.21 113.83 103.21
C GLU A 186 0.75 114.32 103.25
N ALA A 187 0.12 114.01 104.39
CA ALA A 187 -0.83 114.93 104.98
C ALA A 187 -0.09 116.20 105.44
N GLU A 188 -0.81 117.31 105.49
CA GLU A 188 -0.45 118.55 106.21
C GLU A 188 0.43 119.57 105.46
N ARG A 189 -0.11 120.19 104.39
CA ARG A 189 -0.09 121.66 104.35
C ARG A 189 -1.26 122.30 103.58
N ARG A 190 -2.41 122.23 104.25
CA ARG A 190 -3.35 123.35 104.42
C ARG A 190 -4.06 123.89 103.18
N LYS A 191 -5.33 123.45 103.05
CA LYS A 191 -6.51 124.24 103.46
C LYS A 191 -6.28 125.74 103.70
N LYS A 192 -7.14 126.52 103.02
CA LYS A 192 -7.47 127.96 103.16
C LYS A 192 -6.53 128.83 102.32
N GLU A 193 -6.98 129.41 101.22
CA GLU A 193 -7.97 130.48 101.22
C GLU A 193 -8.52 130.80 99.83
N ALA A 194 -9.72 131.37 99.86
CA ALA A 194 -10.28 132.26 98.84
C ALA A 194 -10.78 131.62 97.54
N ALA A 195 -11.87 130.88 97.70
CA ALA A 195 -13.03 131.10 96.85
C ALA A 195 -13.45 132.59 96.94
N ALA A 196 -13.27 133.35 95.84
CA ALA A 196 -14.03 134.56 95.51
C ALA A 196 -13.59 135.14 94.15
N ALA A 197 -13.79 134.40 93.05
CA ALA A 197 -13.79 134.92 91.68
C ALA A 197 -14.53 133.98 90.69
N ALA A 198 -15.44 133.13 91.21
CA ALA A 198 -16.14 132.09 90.46
C ALA A 198 -17.54 132.51 89.97
N GLU A 199 -17.89 133.81 90.03
CA GLU A 199 -19.25 134.27 89.70
C GLU A 199 -19.32 135.16 88.44
N GLU A 200 -18.18 135.64 87.91
CA GLU A 200 -18.17 136.51 86.73
C GLU A 200 -17.83 135.77 85.42
N ALA A 201 -17.12 134.64 85.48
CA ALA A 201 -16.87 133.76 84.32
C ALA A 201 -18.09 132.91 83.91
N ALA A 202 -19.09 132.78 84.77
CA ALA A 202 -20.30 131.98 84.54
C ALA A 202 -21.39 132.70 83.73
N ARG A 203 -21.27 134.03 83.49
CA ARG A 203 -22.26 134.81 82.71
C ARG A 203 -21.94 134.95 81.22
N GLU A 204 -20.68 134.79 80.80
CA GLU A 204 -20.32 134.81 79.37
C GLU A 204 -20.47 133.44 78.68
N GLN A 205 -20.34 132.33 79.41
CA GLN A 205 -20.56 130.98 78.85
C GLN A 205 -22.04 130.64 78.57
N ARG A 206 -23.00 131.39 79.14
CA ARG A 206 -24.43 131.22 78.84
C ARG A 206 -24.88 131.90 77.54
N LYS A 207 -24.13 132.88 77.00
CA LYS A 207 -24.42 133.49 75.68
C LYS A 207 -23.76 132.77 74.51
N ALA A 208 -22.76 131.91 74.77
CA ALA A 208 -22.17 131.01 73.76
C ALA A 208 -22.92 129.67 73.63
N ALA A 209 -23.61 129.21 74.68
CA ALA A 209 -24.36 127.94 74.67
C ALA A 209 -25.67 128.01 73.85
N GLU A 210 -26.35 129.16 73.84
CA GLU A 210 -27.63 129.32 73.12
C GLU A 210 -27.45 129.46 71.59
N ALA A 211 -26.27 129.92 71.13
CA ALA A 211 -25.91 129.93 69.72
C ALA A 211 -25.45 128.55 69.20
N ALA A 212 -24.91 127.70 70.07
CA ALA A 212 -24.50 126.33 69.74
C ALA A 212 -25.70 125.37 69.63
N GLU A 213 -26.74 125.56 70.44
CA GLU A 213 -27.93 124.69 70.41
C GLU A 213 -28.81 124.92 69.17
N ALA A 214 -28.82 126.13 68.60
CA ALA A 214 -29.54 126.42 67.34
C ALA A 214 -28.80 125.86 66.10
N ALA A 215 -27.47 125.82 66.12
CA ALA A 215 -26.66 125.19 65.06
C ALA A 215 -26.75 123.65 65.11
N ALA A 216 -26.75 123.05 66.30
CA ALA A 216 -26.82 121.60 66.48
C ALA A 216 -28.14 120.98 65.96
N ARG A 217 -29.29 121.66 66.12
CA ARG A 217 -30.58 121.13 65.64
C ARG A 217 -30.72 121.15 64.12
N THR A 218 -30.12 122.12 63.43
CA THR A 218 -30.14 122.18 61.96
C THR A 218 -29.14 121.20 61.32
N GLU A 219 -28.01 120.93 61.97
CA GLU A 219 -27.04 119.95 61.50
C GLU A 219 -27.48 118.50 61.77
N GLU A 220 -28.19 118.25 62.88
CA GLU A 220 -28.78 116.94 63.19
C GLU A 220 -29.92 116.56 62.23
N GLU A 221 -30.79 117.51 61.84
CA GLU A 221 -31.81 117.28 60.82
C GLU A 221 -31.21 117.04 59.42
N ARG A 222 -30.12 117.73 59.07
CA ARG A 222 -29.40 117.50 57.80
C ARG A 222 -28.74 116.11 57.79
N ARG A 223 -28.10 115.69 58.89
CA ARG A 223 -27.52 114.34 59.02
C ARG A 223 -28.57 113.23 59.04
N LYS A 224 -29.77 113.47 59.58
CA LYS A 224 -30.88 112.50 59.51
C LYS A 224 -31.42 112.35 58.09
N LYS A 225 -31.51 113.44 57.30
CA LYS A 225 -31.89 113.36 55.89
C LYS A 225 -30.81 112.68 55.04
N GLU A 226 -29.54 113.05 55.20
CA GLU A 226 -28.44 112.39 54.47
C GLU A 226 -28.29 110.91 54.88
N ALA A 227 -28.46 110.58 56.16
CA ALA A 227 -28.46 109.18 56.61
C ALA A 227 -29.64 108.39 56.05
N ALA A 228 -30.84 108.98 56.00
CA ALA A 228 -32.02 108.35 55.40
C ALA A 228 -31.85 108.13 53.89
N GLU A 229 -31.34 109.12 53.16
CA GLU A 229 -31.07 109.02 51.71
C GLU A 229 -29.95 108.00 51.42
N SER A 230 -28.89 107.97 52.24
CA SER A 230 -27.82 106.97 52.10
C SER A 230 -28.28 105.54 52.45
N ALA A 231 -29.20 105.39 53.41
CA ALA A 231 -29.80 104.11 53.76
C ALA A 231 -30.77 103.63 52.67
N GLU A 232 -31.54 104.52 52.05
CA GLU A 232 -32.41 104.19 50.92
C GLU A 232 -31.58 103.80 49.69
N ALA A 233 -30.48 104.49 49.40
CA ALA A 233 -29.55 104.13 48.34
C ALA A 233 -28.88 102.77 48.59
N ALA A 234 -28.44 102.50 49.83
CA ALA A 234 -27.87 101.21 50.20
C ALA A 234 -28.90 100.07 50.11
N ALA A 235 -30.16 100.32 50.49
CA ALA A 235 -31.24 99.35 50.37
C ALA A 235 -31.55 99.00 48.90
N LYS A 236 -31.57 100.00 48.00
CA LYS A 236 -31.74 99.76 46.55
C LYS A 236 -30.60 98.95 45.95
N ILE A 237 -29.35 99.27 46.31
CA ILE A 237 -28.17 98.51 45.86
C ILE A 237 -28.22 97.07 46.37
N GLU A 238 -28.63 96.86 47.63
CA GLU A 238 -28.73 95.51 48.18
C GLU A 238 -29.89 94.71 47.58
N GLU A 239 -31.00 95.36 47.24
CA GLU A 239 -32.12 94.74 46.52
C GLU A 239 -31.72 94.34 45.09
N GLU A 240 -31.02 95.22 44.35
CA GLU A 240 -30.46 94.92 43.03
C GLU A 240 -29.45 93.77 43.09
N ARG A 241 -28.58 93.74 44.11
CA ARG A 241 -27.64 92.62 44.32
C ARG A 241 -28.38 91.30 44.57
N ARG A 242 -29.43 91.30 45.40
CA ARG A 242 -30.25 90.10 45.65
C ARG A 242 -30.98 89.64 44.39
N GLN A 243 -31.47 90.56 43.56
CA GLN A 243 -32.08 90.22 42.29
C GLN A 243 -31.05 89.59 41.34
N GLN A 244 -29.85 90.17 41.21
CA GLN A 244 -28.77 89.61 40.39
C GLN A 244 -28.31 88.23 40.89
N GLU A 245 -28.15 88.05 42.20
CA GLU A 245 -27.80 86.76 42.79
C GLU A 245 -28.88 85.70 42.55
N SER A 246 -30.15 86.07 42.67
CA SER A 246 -31.26 85.16 42.37
C SER A 246 -31.29 84.73 40.90
N GLN A 247 -30.96 85.64 39.98
CA GLN A 247 -30.88 85.36 38.54
C GLN A 247 -29.69 84.44 38.22
N LEU A 248 -28.52 84.69 38.80
CA LEU A 248 -27.34 83.83 38.61
C LEU A 248 -27.56 82.43 39.19
N VAL A 249 -28.21 82.30 40.35
CA VAL A 249 -28.55 80.99 40.93
C VAL A 249 -29.52 80.23 40.03
N ALA A 250 -30.53 80.90 39.47
CA ALA A 250 -31.47 80.28 38.53
C ALA A 250 -30.78 79.85 37.21
N GLU A 251 -29.88 80.67 36.67
CA GLU A 251 -29.12 80.36 35.46
C GLU A 251 -28.15 79.18 35.68
N LEU A 252 -27.44 79.16 36.81
CA LEU A 252 -26.57 78.04 37.19
C LEU A 252 -27.36 76.74 37.39
N SER A 253 -28.56 76.80 37.99
CA SER A 253 -29.41 75.61 38.13
C SER A 253 -29.81 75.05 36.77
N LEU A 254 -30.24 75.91 35.83
CA LEU A 254 -30.60 75.47 34.47
C LEU A 254 -29.40 74.87 33.73
N ARG A 255 -28.21 75.45 33.91
CA ARG A 255 -26.99 74.93 33.31
C ARG A 255 -26.62 73.57 33.88
N VAL A 256 -26.67 73.39 35.20
CA VAL A 256 -26.41 72.10 35.86
C VAL A 256 -27.42 71.04 35.41
N ASP A 257 -28.70 71.39 35.30
CA ASP A 257 -29.73 70.47 34.80
C ASP A 257 -29.52 70.10 33.33
N SER A 258 -29.06 71.06 32.50
CA SER A 258 -28.73 70.79 31.10
C SER A 258 -27.50 69.89 30.96
N GLU A 259 -26.45 70.12 31.76
CA GLU A 259 -25.23 69.30 31.77
C GLU A 259 -25.52 67.88 32.29
N ARG A 260 -26.42 67.75 33.28
CA ARG A 260 -26.88 66.44 33.77
C ARG A 260 -27.61 65.66 32.68
N LYS A 261 -28.55 66.29 31.96
CA LYS A 261 -29.28 65.66 30.85
C LYS A 261 -28.36 65.23 29.71
N ILE A 262 -27.34 66.03 29.40
CA ILE A 262 -26.34 65.69 28.38
C ILE A 262 -25.51 64.47 28.83
N ARG A 263 -25.09 64.40 30.11
CA ARG A 263 -24.36 63.24 30.64
C ARG A 263 -25.22 61.98 30.66
N GLU A 264 -26.46 62.08 31.13
CA GLU A 264 -27.40 60.95 31.13
C GLU A 264 -27.68 60.44 29.70
N ALA A 265 -27.81 61.35 28.72
CA ALA A 265 -27.95 60.96 27.31
C ALA A 265 -26.68 60.29 26.76
N ALA A 266 -25.49 60.80 27.08
CA ALA A 266 -24.23 60.22 26.65
C ALA A 266 -23.97 58.84 27.27
N GLU A 267 -24.28 58.66 28.55
CA GLU A 267 -24.18 57.36 29.24
C GLU A 267 -25.18 56.35 28.67
N ALA A 268 -26.40 56.78 28.34
CA ALA A 268 -27.38 55.92 27.68
C ALA A 268 -26.93 55.51 26.26
N GLU A 269 -26.33 56.42 25.50
CA GLU A 269 -25.78 56.12 24.18
C GLU A 269 -24.58 55.16 24.27
N GLU A 270 -23.70 55.36 25.25
CA GLU A 270 -22.56 54.46 25.48
C GLU A 270 -23.03 53.06 25.93
N ALA A 271 -24.03 52.98 26.80
CA ALA A 271 -24.63 51.71 27.21
C ALA A 271 -25.26 50.97 26.02
N ALA A 272 -26.02 51.67 25.17
CA ALA A 272 -26.59 51.09 23.95
C ALA A 272 -25.50 50.65 22.94
N ALA A 273 -24.38 51.39 22.87
CA ALA A 273 -23.25 51.02 22.03
C ALA A 273 -22.51 49.78 22.56
N ARG A 274 -22.39 49.62 23.88
CA ARG A 274 -21.81 48.42 24.51
C ARG A 274 -22.67 47.19 24.26
N GLU A 275 -23.98 47.27 24.43
CA GLU A 275 -24.90 46.16 24.14
C GLU A 275 -24.85 45.72 22.67
N LYS A 276 -24.76 46.68 21.74
CA LYS A 276 -24.57 46.37 20.30
C LYS A 276 -23.22 45.69 20.01
N ARG A 277 -22.16 46.05 20.72
CA ARG A 277 -20.85 45.39 20.58
C ARG A 277 -20.87 43.97 21.14
N GLU A 278 -21.44 43.77 22.32
CA GLU A 278 -21.55 42.45 22.95
C GLU A 278 -22.39 41.49 22.10
N THR A 279 -23.52 41.96 21.55
CA THR A 279 -24.35 41.14 20.65
C THR A 279 -23.66 40.84 19.32
N ALA A 280 -22.88 41.79 18.77
CA ALA A 280 -22.08 41.55 17.57
C ALA A 280 -20.93 40.54 17.82
N GLU A 281 -20.22 40.67 18.94
CA GLU A 281 -19.16 39.74 19.35
C GLU A 281 -19.72 38.33 19.60
N ALA A 282 -20.89 38.22 20.25
CA ALA A 282 -21.58 36.95 20.45
C ALA A 282 -22.01 36.31 19.13
N ALA A 283 -22.51 37.10 18.17
CA ALA A 283 -22.87 36.62 16.84
C ALA A 283 -21.64 36.14 16.05
N GLU A 284 -20.53 36.87 16.11
CA GLU A 284 -19.28 36.47 15.45
C GLU A 284 -18.70 35.19 16.07
N ALA A 285 -18.73 35.07 17.41
CA ALA A 285 -18.30 33.86 18.11
C ALA A 285 -19.17 32.64 17.72
N ALA A 286 -20.49 32.82 17.59
CA ALA A 286 -21.40 31.77 17.14
C ALA A 286 -21.10 31.34 15.69
N ALA A 287 -20.86 32.30 14.79
CA ALA A 287 -20.50 32.02 13.39
C ALA A 287 -19.18 31.23 13.27
N ARG A 288 -18.15 31.61 14.05
CA ARG A 288 -16.87 30.88 14.09
C ARG A 288 -17.04 29.45 14.62
N ALA A 289 -17.87 29.27 15.65
CA ALA A 289 -18.15 27.94 16.20
C ALA A 289 -18.90 27.05 15.20
N GLU A 290 -19.82 27.62 14.41
CA GLU A 290 -20.52 26.90 13.35
C GLU A 290 -19.57 26.51 12.21
N GLU A 291 -18.70 27.43 11.78
CA GLU A 291 -17.67 27.15 10.77
C GLU A 291 -16.71 26.03 11.23
N GLU A 292 -16.29 26.04 12.50
CA GLU A 292 -15.44 24.99 13.06
C GLU A 292 -16.16 23.63 13.10
N ARG A 293 -17.46 23.59 13.42
CA ARG A 293 -18.28 22.37 13.35
C ARG A 293 -18.37 21.85 11.92
N GLN A 294 -18.64 22.72 10.94
CA GLN A 294 -18.69 22.33 9.53
C GLN A 294 -17.34 21.80 9.03
N LYS A 295 -16.22 22.41 9.43
CA LYS A 295 -14.86 21.91 9.13
C LYS A 295 -14.63 20.52 9.73
N LYS A 296 -15.04 20.29 10.98
CA LYS A 296 -14.91 18.98 11.64
C LYS A 296 -15.78 17.91 10.97
N GLU A 297 -17.00 18.24 10.57
CA GLU A 297 -17.87 17.32 9.84
C GLU A 297 -17.34 17.00 8.44
N ALA A 298 -16.87 18.01 7.70
CA ALA A 298 -16.22 17.83 6.40
C ALA A 298 -14.96 16.96 6.51
N ALA A 299 -14.14 17.16 7.55
CA ALA A 299 -12.96 16.33 7.81
C ALA A 299 -13.34 14.86 8.10
N LYS A 300 -14.36 14.61 8.92
CA LYS A 300 -14.88 13.26 9.19
C LYS A 300 -15.44 12.60 7.92
N ALA A 301 -16.17 13.35 7.10
CA ALA A 301 -16.69 12.86 5.82
C ALA A 301 -15.56 12.50 4.84
N ALA A 302 -14.51 13.33 4.77
CA ALA A 302 -13.33 13.07 3.96
C ALA A 302 -12.56 11.83 4.44
N GLU A 303 -12.39 11.65 5.75
CA GLU A 303 -11.77 10.45 6.32
C GLU A 303 -12.58 9.18 6.02
N ALA A 304 -13.91 9.23 6.16
CA ALA A 304 -14.79 8.12 5.80
C ALA A 304 -14.71 7.78 4.30
N ALA A 305 -14.66 8.79 3.43
CA ALA A 305 -14.49 8.59 1.99
C ALA A 305 -13.12 7.97 1.65
N ALA A 306 -12.05 8.39 2.33
CA ALA A 306 -10.72 7.82 2.16
C ALA A 306 -10.66 6.33 2.57
N ARG A 307 -11.25 5.98 3.73
CA ARG A 307 -11.37 4.58 4.17
C ARG A 307 -12.16 3.73 3.18
N ALA A 308 -13.30 4.23 2.69
CA ALA A 308 -14.10 3.53 1.68
C ALA A 308 -13.35 3.34 0.36
N ALA A 309 -12.51 4.29 -0.04
CA ALA A 309 -11.67 4.17 -1.23
C ALA A 309 -10.56 3.13 -1.04
N GLU A 310 -9.97 3.05 0.15
CA GLU A 310 -8.97 2.05 0.51
C GLU A 310 -9.56 0.63 0.54
N GLU A 311 -10.75 0.46 1.13
CA GLU A 311 -11.47 -0.83 1.12
C GLU A 311 -11.78 -1.30 -0.31
N ARG A 312 -12.15 -0.39 -1.22
CA ARG A 312 -12.35 -0.72 -2.64
C ARG A 312 -11.06 -1.22 -3.29
N LYS A 313 -9.93 -0.53 -3.07
CA LYS A 313 -8.63 -0.97 -3.58
C LYS A 313 -8.25 -2.36 -3.05
N GLN A 314 -8.48 -2.63 -1.77
CA GLN A 314 -8.21 -3.95 -1.19
C GLN A 314 -9.08 -5.04 -1.82
N ARG A 315 -10.37 -4.75 -2.09
CA ARG A 315 -11.25 -5.69 -2.82
C ARG A 315 -10.79 -5.94 -4.24
N ASP A 316 -10.37 -4.89 -4.96
CA ASP A 316 -9.88 -5.02 -6.33
C ASP A 316 -8.61 -5.86 -6.40
N VAL A 317 -7.68 -5.68 -5.43
CA VAL A 317 -6.48 -6.52 -5.30
C VAL A 317 -6.85 -7.98 -4.98
N HIS A 318 -7.74 -8.22 -4.02
CA HIS A 318 -8.20 -9.58 -3.69
C HIS A 318 -8.87 -10.26 -4.89
N MET A 319 -9.71 -9.54 -5.64
CA MET A 319 -10.34 -10.07 -6.85
C MET A 319 -9.32 -10.40 -7.94
N ALA A 320 -8.28 -9.59 -8.11
CA ALA A 320 -7.19 -9.86 -9.05
C ALA A 320 -6.38 -11.09 -8.64
N GLU A 321 -6.08 -11.25 -7.34
CA GLU A 321 -5.39 -12.42 -6.80
C GLU A 321 -6.21 -13.71 -6.97
N GLU A 322 -7.52 -13.69 -6.67
CA GLU A 322 -8.41 -14.83 -6.90
C GLU A 322 -8.49 -15.21 -8.38
N PHE A 323 -8.53 -14.21 -9.27
CA PHE A 323 -8.53 -14.46 -10.71
C PHE A 323 -7.22 -15.11 -11.16
N SER A 324 -6.07 -14.62 -10.69
CA SER A 324 -4.76 -15.22 -10.97
C SER A 324 -4.69 -16.67 -10.50
N LEU A 325 -5.12 -16.94 -9.25
CA LEU A 325 -5.16 -18.30 -8.69
C LEU A 325 -6.11 -19.22 -9.47
N ARG A 326 -7.22 -18.69 -10.00
CA ARG A 326 -8.15 -19.46 -10.83
C ARG A 326 -7.51 -19.84 -12.17
N VAL A 327 -6.83 -18.91 -12.81
CA VAL A 327 -6.09 -19.16 -14.07
C VAL A 327 -4.98 -20.19 -13.85
N GLU A 328 -4.18 -20.05 -12.79
CA GLU A 328 -3.13 -21.02 -12.46
C GLU A 328 -3.70 -22.42 -12.17
N ARG A 329 -4.85 -22.50 -11.48
CA ARG A 329 -5.53 -23.78 -11.22
C ARG A 329 -6.05 -24.41 -12.52
N GLU A 330 -6.57 -23.62 -13.45
CA GLU A 330 -7.02 -24.11 -14.75
C GLU A 330 -5.85 -24.59 -15.61
N GLN A 331 -4.73 -23.86 -15.63
CA GLN A 331 -3.50 -24.30 -16.30
C GLN A 331 -2.98 -25.61 -15.74
N ARG A 332 -2.86 -25.74 -14.41
CA ARG A 332 -2.44 -27.01 -13.78
C ARG A 332 -3.37 -28.17 -14.09
N ARG A 333 -4.68 -27.91 -14.22
CA ARG A 333 -5.65 -28.94 -14.63
C ARG A 333 -5.44 -29.36 -16.08
N GLN A 334 -5.15 -28.43 -16.98
CA GLN A 334 -4.84 -28.73 -18.38
C GLN A 334 -3.54 -29.53 -18.49
N GLU A 335 -2.47 -29.07 -17.84
CA GLU A 335 -1.18 -29.79 -17.81
C GLU A 335 -1.34 -31.21 -17.23
N ALA A 336 -2.10 -31.37 -16.15
CA ALA A 336 -2.38 -32.69 -15.58
C ALA A 336 -3.20 -33.58 -16.52
N ALA A 337 -4.16 -33.02 -17.26
CA ALA A 337 -4.95 -33.76 -18.24
C ALA A 337 -4.09 -34.21 -19.44
N GLU A 338 -3.23 -33.33 -19.96
CA GLU A 338 -2.29 -33.65 -21.03
C GLU A 338 -1.27 -34.72 -20.60
N ALA A 339 -0.73 -34.61 -19.37
CA ALA A 339 0.16 -35.61 -18.81
C ALA A 339 -0.55 -36.99 -18.66
N ALA A 340 -1.81 -36.99 -18.23
CA ALA A 340 -2.60 -38.22 -18.14
C ALA A 340 -2.88 -38.82 -19.52
N GLU A 341 -3.17 -38.01 -20.54
CA GLU A 341 -3.36 -38.48 -21.90
C GLU A 341 -2.06 -39.05 -22.48
N ALA A 342 -0.93 -38.38 -22.25
CA ALA A 342 0.39 -38.87 -22.67
C ALA A 342 0.72 -40.23 -22.02
N ALA A 343 0.46 -40.38 -20.72
CA ALA A 343 0.64 -41.64 -20.02
C ALA A 343 -0.28 -42.75 -20.58
N ALA A 344 -1.54 -42.42 -20.89
CA ALA A 344 -2.47 -43.37 -21.51
C ALA A 344 -2.03 -43.79 -22.91
N ARG A 345 -1.47 -42.88 -23.71
CA ARG A 345 -0.92 -43.19 -25.05
C ARG A 345 0.28 -44.14 -24.93
N GLU A 346 1.18 -43.92 -23.98
CA GLU A 346 2.31 -44.83 -23.73
C GLU A 346 1.85 -46.22 -23.25
N GLN A 347 0.84 -46.27 -22.37
CA GLN A 347 0.25 -47.56 -21.98
C GLN A 347 -0.38 -48.30 -23.16
N ARG A 348 -1.05 -47.59 -24.09
CA ARG A 348 -1.59 -48.20 -25.30
C ARG A 348 -0.49 -48.76 -26.21
N LYS A 349 0.57 -47.99 -26.45
CA LYS A 349 1.73 -48.47 -27.23
C LYS A 349 2.38 -49.70 -26.59
N ALA A 350 2.53 -49.71 -25.26
CA ALA A 350 3.07 -50.84 -24.54
C ALA A 350 2.15 -52.08 -24.65
N ALA A 351 0.83 -51.89 -24.59
CA ALA A 351 -0.14 -52.96 -24.78
C ALA A 351 -0.11 -53.52 -26.22
N GLU A 352 -0.10 -52.65 -27.23
CA GLU A 352 0.03 -53.04 -28.64
C GLU A 352 1.34 -53.81 -28.90
N ALA A 353 2.45 -53.35 -28.32
CA ALA A 353 3.73 -54.05 -28.41
C ALA A 353 3.70 -55.43 -27.73
N ALA A 354 3.04 -55.55 -26.58
CA ALA A 354 2.87 -56.82 -25.88
C ALA A 354 1.99 -57.80 -26.67
N GLU A 355 0.92 -57.31 -27.31
CA GLU A 355 0.06 -58.13 -28.18
C GLU A 355 0.82 -58.60 -29.42
N ALA A 356 1.58 -57.72 -30.07
CA ALA A 356 2.44 -58.09 -31.19
C ALA A 356 3.49 -59.15 -30.79
N ALA A 357 4.13 -59.00 -29.62
CA ALA A 357 5.06 -59.99 -29.10
C ALA A 357 4.38 -61.35 -28.86
N ALA A 358 3.18 -61.36 -28.27
CA ALA A 358 2.41 -62.58 -28.03
C ALA A 358 2.06 -63.30 -29.36
N MET A 359 1.66 -62.57 -30.39
CA MET A 359 1.39 -63.12 -31.72
C MET A 359 2.65 -63.76 -32.33
N THR A 360 3.82 -63.10 -32.23
CA THR A 360 5.07 -63.68 -32.73
C THR A 360 5.50 -64.93 -31.96
N GLU A 361 5.25 -64.98 -30.66
CA GLU A 361 5.55 -66.16 -29.85
C GLU A 361 4.60 -67.32 -30.19
N GLU A 362 3.31 -67.03 -30.43
CA GLU A 362 2.34 -68.02 -30.89
C GLU A 362 2.73 -68.59 -32.26
N GLU A 363 3.14 -67.74 -33.21
CA GLU A 363 3.65 -68.19 -34.51
C GLU A 363 4.92 -69.05 -34.37
N ARG A 364 5.85 -68.68 -33.48
CA ARG A 364 7.04 -69.49 -33.19
C ARG A 364 6.64 -70.86 -32.63
N ARG A 365 5.71 -70.91 -31.67
CA ARG A 365 5.20 -72.17 -31.10
C ARG A 365 4.53 -73.04 -32.15
N LYS A 366 3.78 -72.45 -33.09
CA LYS A 366 3.17 -73.19 -34.22
C LYS A 366 4.25 -73.77 -35.14
N LYS A 367 5.31 -73.02 -35.46
CA LYS A 367 6.44 -73.50 -36.26
C LYS A 367 7.20 -74.62 -35.55
N GLU A 368 7.54 -74.45 -34.28
CA GLU A 368 8.23 -75.48 -33.48
C GLU A 368 7.40 -76.76 -33.35
N ALA A 369 6.08 -76.64 -33.16
CA ALA A 369 5.19 -77.79 -33.13
C ALA A 369 5.12 -78.51 -34.49
N ALA A 370 5.13 -77.76 -35.60
CA ALA A 370 5.14 -78.32 -36.94
C ALA A 370 6.48 -79.04 -37.24
N GLU A 371 7.61 -78.44 -36.89
CA GLU A 371 8.94 -79.05 -37.02
C GLU A 371 9.06 -80.32 -36.16
N ALA A 372 8.54 -80.30 -34.93
CA ALA A 372 8.50 -81.47 -34.05
C ALA A 372 7.63 -82.59 -34.64
N ALA A 373 6.49 -82.25 -35.25
CA ALA A 373 5.62 -83.22 -35.92
C ALA A 373 6.30 -83.83 -37.16
N GLU A 374 7.01 -83.04 -37.96
CA GLU A 374 7.77 -83.53 -39.11
C GLU A 374 8.92 -84.44 -38.67
N ALA A 375 9.66 -84.07 -37.62
CA ALA A 375 10.70 -84.90 -37.04
C ALA A 375 10.15 -86.24 -36.53
N ALA A 376 9.00 -86.24 -35.86
CA ALA A 376 8.33 -87.46 -35.41
C ALA A 376 7.92 -88.36 -36.60
N ALA A 377 7.40 -87.77 -37.68
CA ALA A 377 7.04 -88.50 -38.89
C ALA A 377 8.26 -89.15 -39.56
N ARG A 378 9.40 -88.45 -39.62
CA ARG A 378 10.66 -89.01 -40.14
C ARG A 378 11.15 -90.20 -39.30
N ILE A 379 11.10 -90.08 -37.97
CA ILE A 379 11.47 -91.18 -37.06
C ILE A 379 10.57 -92.40 -37.29
N GLU A 380 9.26 -92.20 -37.48
CA GLU A 380 8.32 -93.29 -37.75
C GLU A 380 8.58 -93.93 -39.13
N GLU A 381 8.91 -93.13 -40.14
CA GLU A 381 9.28 -93.63 -41.47
C GLU A 381 10.58 -94.46 -41.42
N GLU A 382 11.62 -93.97 -40.72
CA GLU A 382 12.85 -94.73 -40.49
C GLU A 382 12.59 -96.04 -39.75
N ARG A 383 11.67 -96.04 -38.76
CA ARG A 383 11.28 -97.27 -38.06
C ARG A 383 10.62 -98.26 -39.02
N ARG A 384 9.71 -97.80 -39.89
CA ARG A 384 9.07 -98.64 -40.91
C ARG A 384 10.10 -99.19 -41.91
N GLN A 385 11.06 -98.38 -42.34
CA GLN A 385 12.15 -98.84 -43.21
C GLN A 385 12.98 -99.93 -42.54
N ARG A 386 13.38 -99.74 -41.28
CA ARG A 386 14.10 -100.77 -40.50
C ARG A 386 13.27 -102.04 -40.29
N GLU A 387 11.97 -101.93 -40.07
CA GLU A 387 11.06 -103.07 -39.96
C GLU A 387 11.03 -103.86 -41.29
N VAL A 388 10.92 -103.17 -42.43
CA VAL A 388 10.96 -103.79 -43.77
C VAL A 388 12.33 -104.44 -44.05
N GLU A 389 13.43 -103.76 -43.74
CA GLU A 389 14.79 -104.33 -43.86
C GLU A 389 14.95 -105.57 -42.98
N SER A 390 14.51 -105.50 -41.72
CA SER A 390 14.58 -106.64 -40.81
C SER A 390 13.72 -107.83 -41.27
N ALA A 391 12.57 -107.56 -41.90
CA ALA A 391 11.72 -108.58 -42.50
C ALA A 391 12.37 -109.19 -43.76
N ALA A 392 13.04 -108.38 -44.58
CA ALA A 392 13.79 -108.85 -45.74
C ALA A 392 15.00 -109.72 -45.32
N ASP A 393 15.76 -109.29 -44.32
CA ASP A 393 16.88 -110.06 -43.73
C ASP A 393 16.39 -111.38 -43.13
N PHE A 394 15.24 -111.36 -42.45
CA PHE A 394 14.63 -112.58 -41.92
C PHE A 394 14.24 -113.55 -43.05
N SER A 395 13.61 -113.05 -44.13
CA SER A 395 13.26 -113.86 -45.30
C SER A 395 14.50 -114.47 -45.95
N LEU A 396 15.57 -113.69 -46.12
CA LEU A 396 16.83 -114.16 -46.68
C LEU A 396 17.45 -115.27 -45.81
N ARG A 397 17.43 -115.13 -44.48
CA ARG A 397 17.91 -116.17 -43.56
C ARG A 397 17.10 -117.46 -43.67
N VAL A 398 15.77 -117.37 -43.81
CA VAL A 398 14.90 -118.53 -44.00
C VAL A 398 15.20 -119.23 -45.33
N GLU A 399 15.44 -118.49 -46.42
CA GLU A 399 15.84 -119.05 -47.71
C GLU A 399 17.22 -119.71 -47.65
N GLN A 400 18.20 -119.08 -46.98
CA GLN A 400 19.52 -119.68 -46.76
C GLN A 400 19.46 -120.96 -45.92
N GLU A 401 18.64 -120.98 -44.86
CA GLU A 401 18.35 -122.19 -44.07
C GLU A 401 17.75 -123.30 -44.94
N ARG A 402 16.78 -122.96 -45.80
CA ARG A 402 16.16 -123.90 -46.73
C ARG A 402 17.19 -124.48 -47.69
N HIS A 403 18.03 -123.65 -48.30
CA HIS A 403 19.12 -124.11 -49.18
C HIS A 403 20.14 -124.98 -48.44
N ARG A 404 20.47 -124.67 -47.17
CA ARG A 404 21.33 -125.53 -46.35
C ARG A 404 20.70 -126.89 -46.08
N ARG A 405 19.39 -126.94 -45.81
CA ARG A 405 18.66 -128.20 -45.62
C ARG A 405 18.59 -129.02 -46.90
N GLU A 406 18.28 -128.38 -48.03
CA GLU A 406 18.26 -129.01 -49.35
C GLU A 406 19.66 -129.55 -49.72
N ALA A 407 20.72 -128.78 -49.46
CA ALA A 407 22.10 -129.22 -49.67
C ALA A 407 22.49 -130.38 -48.74
N ALA A 408 22.08 -130.35 -47.47
CA ALA A 408 22.31 -131.44 -46.53
C ALA A 408 21.59 -132.73 -46.95
N GLN A 409 20.33 -132.63 -47.39
CA GLN A 409 19.57 -133.77 -47.92
C GLN A 409 20.20 -134.33 -49.19
N ALA A 410 20.70 -133.47 -50.09
CA ALA A 410 21.42 -133.91 -51.27
C ALA A 410 22.73 -134.62 -50.92
N ALA A 411 23.47 -134.14 -49.91
CA ALA A 411 24.68 -134.77 -49.41
C ALA A 411 24.40 -136.14 -48.76
N GLU A 412 23.33 -136.25 -47.97
CA GLU A 412 22.89 -137.51 -47.37
C GLU A 412 22.47 -138.53 -48.44
N ALA A 413 21.73 -138.09 -49.45
CA ALA A 413 21.37 -138.93 -50.60
C ALA A 413 22.60 -139.39 -51.41
N ALA A 414 23.62 -138.54 -51.55
CA ALA A 414 24.88 -138.91 -52.19
C ALA A 414 25.66 -139.95 -51.36
N ALA A 415 25.72 -139.77 -50.04
CA ALA A 415 26.36 -140.72 -49.12
C ALA A 415 25.66 -142.09 -49.13
N MET A 416 24.33 -142.12 -49.19
CA MET A 416 23.54 -143.34 -49.34
C MET A 416 23.88 -144.08 -50.64
N ARG A 417 23.98 -143.36 -51.77
CA ARG A 417 24.39 -143.96 -53.06
C ARG A 417 25.82 -144.50 -53.03
N GLU A 418 26.74 -143.78 -52.39
CA GLU A 418 28.12 -144.23 -52.26
C GLU A 418 28.22 -145.48 -51.38
N ALA A 419 27.42 -145.57 -50.32
CA ALA A 419 27.30 -146.76 -49.49
C ALA A 419 26.68 -147.94 -50.27
N GLU A 420 25.69 -147.71 -51.12
CA GLU A 420 25.14 -148.74 -52.02
C GLU A 420 26.19 -149.26 -53.01
N ILE A 421 27.00 -148.39 -53.60
CA ILE A 421 28.11 -148.77 -54.50
C ILE A 421 29.11 -149.63 -53.75
N LYS A 422 29.57 -149.20 -52.57
CA LYS A 422 30.51 -149.97 -51.74
C LYS A 422 29.95 -151.33 -51.30
N ASN A 423 28.66 -151.40 -50.96
CA ASN A 423 28.00 -152.67 -50.65
C ASN A 423 27.92 -153.60 -51.86
N ARG A 424 27.66 -153.05 -53.05
CA ARG A 424 27.65 -153.81 -54.31
C ARG A 424 29.05 -154.33 -54.65
N GLU A 425 30.08 -153.49 -54.53
CA GLU A 425 31.48 -153.89 -54.73
C GLU A 425 31.91 -154.97 -53.71
N ALA A 426 31.50 -154.84 -52.45
CA ALA A 426 31.75 -155.86 -51.43
C ALA A 426 31.03 -157.19 -51.73
N ALA A 427 29.80 -157.13 -52.25
CA ALA A 427 29.05 -158.32 -52.68
C ALA A 427 29.69 -158.99 -53.91
N GLU A 428 30.15 -158.20 -54.88
CA GLU A 428 30.88 -158.69 -56.06
C GLU A 428 32.23 -159.32 -55.66
N ALA A 429 32.97 -158.69 -54.74
CA ALA A 429 34.22 -159.26 -54.19
C ALA A 429 33.98 -160.58 -53.43
N ALA A 430 32.90 -160.67 -52.66
CA ALA A 430 32.51 -161.90 -51.96
C ALA A 430 32.15 -163.03 -52.95
N ALA A 431 31.50 -162.70 -54.06
CA ALA A 431 31.19 -163.66 -55.13
C ALA A 431 32.47 -164.20 -55.79
N ILE A 432 33.44 -163.34 -56.09
CA ILE A 432 34.74 -163.73 -56.67
C ILE A 432 35.51 -164.66 -55.72
N CYS A 433 35.57 -164.34 -54.42
CA CYS A 433 36.21 -165.21 -53.43
C CYS A 433 35.52 -166.59 -53.30
N TYR A 434 34.20 -166.65 -53.47
CA TYR A 434 33.46 -167.92 -53.44
C TYR A 434 33.78 -168.79 -54.66
N GLU A 435 33.87 -168.19 -55.85
CA GLU A 435 34.27 -168.91 -57.08
C GLU A 435 35.72 -169.41 -57.03
N GLU A 436 36.66 -168.63 -56.51
CA GLU A 436 38.05 -169.07 -56.35
C GLU A 436 38.19 -170.22 -55.34
N ARG A 437 37.39 -170.21 -54.27
CA ARG A 437 37.36 -171.30 -53.28
C ARG A 437 36.84 -172.59 -53.89
N MET A 438 35.79 -172.52 -54.70
CA MET A 438 35.24 -173.68 -55.41
C MET A 438 36.27 -174.28 -56.39
N LYS A 439 37.03 -173.45 -57.13
CA LYS A 439 38.10 -173.92 -58.01
C LYS A 439 39.22 -174.64 -57.25
N ARG A 440 39.63 -174.14 -56.08
CA ARG A 440 40.63 -174.83 -55.24
C ARG A 440 40.15 -176.20 -54.76
N THR A 441 38.87 -176.33 -54.39
CA THR A 441 38.33 -177.64 -53.97
C THR A 441 38.26 -178.66 -55.11
N THR A 442 38.04 -178.22 -56.36
CA THR A 442 38.09 -179.11 -57.53
C THR A 442 39.52 -179.51 -57.88
N ASP A 443 40.49 -178.60 -57.74
CA ASP A 443 41.89 -178.88 -58.01
C ASP A 443 42.52 -179.79 -56.93
N GLU A 444 42.14 -179.63 -55.66
CA GLU A 444 42.57 -180.52 -54.56
C GLU A 444 41.98 -181.93 -54.68
N ALA A 445 40.74 -182.05 -55.16
CA ALA A 445 40.15 -183.35 -55.48
C ALA A 445 40.89 -184.06 -56.63
N ALA A 446 41.36 -183.32 -57.63
CA ALA A 446 42.14 -183.88 -58.74
C ALA A 446 43.53 -184.37 -58.31
N VAL A 447 44.18 -183.71 -57.34
CA VAL A 447 45.49 -184.12 -56.79
C VAL A 447 45.37 -185.36 -55.90
N ALA A 448 44.26 -185.51 -55.16
CA ALA A 448 44.01 -186.69 -54.33
C ALA A 448 43.87 -187.99 -55.14
N VAL A 449 43.26 -187.92 -56.33
CA VAL A 449 43.12 -189.08 -57.24
C VAL A 449 44.48 -189.54 -57.79
N VAL A 450 45.38 -188.61 -58.12
CA VAL A 450 46.75 -188.92 -58.61
C VAL A 450 47.64 -189.49 -57.51
N ALA A 451 47.37 -189.16 -56.24
CA ALA A 451 48.10 -189.71 -55.09
C ALA A 451 47.68 -191.16 -54.75
N GLU A 452 46.44 -191.56 -55.02
CA GLU A 452 45.97 -192.95 -54.83
C GLU A 452 46.55 -193.91 -55.86
N GLU A 453 46.66 -193.50 -57.13
CA GLU A 453 47.25 -194.34 -58.20
C GLU A 453 48.74 -194.65 -57.96
N ARG A 454 49.46 -193.78 -57.23
CA ARG A 454 50.89 -193.96 -56.93
C ARG A 454 51.18 -194.95 -55.80
N ARG A 455 50.19 -195.34 -55.00
CA ARG A 455 50.35 -196.32 -53.91
C ARG A 455 50.21 -197.78 -54.33
N LEU A 456 49.73 -198.06 -55.54
CA LEU A 456 49.53 -199.42 -56.07
C LEU A 456 50.77 -200.04 -56.74
N LEU A 457 51.96 -199.44 -56.61
CA LEU A 457 53.19 -199.84 -57.32
C LEU A 457 54.42 -200.16 -56.42
N ILE A 458 54.23 -200.40 -55.12
CA ILE A 458 55.22 -201.02 -54.21
C ILE A 458 54.47 -202.01 -53.33
#